data_AF-A0A858Q5T3-F1
#
_entry.id   AF-A0A858Q5T3-F1
#
_cell.length_a   1.000
_cell.length_b   1.000
_cell.length_c   1.000
_cell.angle_alpha   90.00
_cell.angle_beta   90.00
_cell.angle_gamma   90.00
#
_symmetry.space_group_name_H-M   'P 1'
#
loop_
_entity.id
_entity.type
_entity.pdbx_description
1 polymer ?
#
loop_
_entity_poly.entity_id
_entity_poly.type
_entity_poly.pdbx_seq_one_letter_code
_entity_poly.pdbx_strand_id
1 'polypeptide(L)'
;MTYQAIKSALKLCTGARKSSGEPCNGTLYTCKACGATGCKQSRDDLCSDQVFNVLEHCLKCGAIGQAEPVSAGDYRPHQSWAS
;
A
#
# COMPACT_ATOMS: atom_id res chain seq x y z
N MET A 1 10.65 -21.28 -6.23
CA MET A 1 10.66 -19.80 -6.18
C MET A 1 10.98 -19.36 -4.76
N THR A 2 11.86 -18.38 -4.59
CA THR A 2 12.28 -17.89 -3.27
C THR A 2 11.29 -16.86 -2.72
N TYR A 3 11.19 -16.75 -1.39
CA TYR A 3 10.34 -15.79 -0.68
C TYR A 3 10.46 -14.35 -1.22
N GLN A 4 11.64 -13.96 -1.70
CA GLN A 4 11.87 -12.63 -2.27
C GLN A 4 11.07 -12.37 -3.56
N ALA A 5 10.86 -13.38 -4.40
CA ALA A 5 10.09 -13.21 -5.64
C ALA A 5 8.61 -12.91 -5.38
N ILE A 6 8.04 -13.52 -4.33
CA ILE A 6 6.65 -13.28 -3.89
C ILE A 6 6.53 -11.84 -3.34
N LYS A 7 7.52 -11.40 -2.56
CA LYS A 7 7.54 -10.07 -1.97
C LYS A 7 7.64 -8.96 -3.03
N SER A 8 8.40 -9.18 -4.09
CA SER A 8 8.54 -8.22 -5.21
C SER A 8 7.28 -8.12 -6.08
N ALA A 9 6.45 -9.16 -6.13
CA ALA A 9 5.18 -9.16 -6.88
C ALA A 9 4.07 -8.38 -6.14
N LEU A 10 4.19 -8.21 -4.83
CA LEU A 10 3.24 -7.45 -4.03
C LEU A 10 3.50 -5.95 -4.22
N LYS A 11 2.50 -5.22 -4.72
CA LYS A 11 2.50 -3.75 -4.70
C LYS A 11 2.28 -3.26 -3.26
N LEU A 12 3.36 -3.28 -2.47
CA LEU A 12 3.39 -2.75 -1.11
C LEU A 12 3.91 -1.32 -1.08
N CYS A 13 3.49 -0.55 -0.08
CA CYS A 13 4.04 0.78 0.15
C CYS A 13 5.54 0.67 0.50
N THR A 14 6.37 1.31 -0.33
CA THR A 14 7.83 1.33 -0.19
C THR A 14 8.32 2.43 0.75
N GLY A 15 7.42 3.31 1.22
CA GLY A 15 7.77 4.37 2.15
C GLY A 15 8.36 3.85 3.46
N ALA A 16 9.14 4.70 4.12
CA ALA A 16 9.77 4.41 5.40
C ALA A 16 8.94 5.00 6.56
N ARG A 17 8.88 4.26 7.68
CA ARG A 17 8.30 4.75 8.93
C ARG A 17 9.18 5.87 9.47
N LYS A 18 8.60 7.03 9.77
CA LYS A 18 9.39 8.17 10.27
C LYS A 18 10.08 7.90 11.61
N SER A 19 9.52 7.02 12.43
CA SER A 19 10.07 6.70 13.76
C SER A 19 11.30 5.79 13.73
N SER A 20 11.40 4.89 12.74
CA SER A 20 12.40 3.81 12.76
C SER A 20 13.16 3.64 11.45
N GLY A 21 12.78 4.32 10.37
CA GLY A 21 13.38 4.13 9.04
C GLY A 21 12.96 2.82 8.34
N GLU A 22 12.31 1.91 9.06
CA GLU A 22 11.85 0.63 8.54
C GLU A 22 10.76 0.77 7.48
N PRO A 23 10.66 -0.14 6.51
CA PRO A 23 9.60 -0.11 5.50
C PRO A 23 8.21 -0.20 6.14
N CYS A 24 7.28 0.62 5.65
CA CYS A 24 5.91 0.66 6.16
C CYS A 24 5.14 -0.62 5.84
N ASN A 25 5.45 -1.28 4.71
CA ASN A 25 4.84 -2.53 4.25
C ASN A 25 3.30 -2.51 4.24
N GLY A 26 2.70 -1.32 4.14
CA GLY A 26 1.25 -1.15 4.13
C GLY A 26 0.67 -1.40 2.74
N THR A 27 -0.64 -1.69 2.69
CA THR A 27 -1.40 -1.73 1.45
C THR A 27 -1.34 -0.38 0.74
N LEU A 28 -1.07 -0.41 -0.56
CA LEU A 28 -1.10 0.77 -1.42
C LEU A 28 -2.55 1.11 -1.78
N TYR A 29 -2.88 2.40 -1.72
CA TYR A 29 -4.16 2.94 -2.15
C TYR A 29 -3.92 4.09 -3.12
N THR A 30 -4.80 4.22 -4.11
CA THR A 30 -4.86 5.37 -5.02
C THR A 30 -6.08 6.23 -4.67
N CYS A 31 -5.89 7.53 -4.62
CA CYS A 31 -6.97 8.50 -4.47
C CYS A 31 -7.64 8.78 -5.80
N LYS A 32 -8.93 8.46 -5.94
CA LYS A 32 -9.67 8.73 -7.18
C LYS A 32 -9.85 10.23 -7.46
N ALA A 33 -9.79 11.09 -6.44
CA ALA A 33 -9.99 12.53 -6.60
C ALA A 33 -8.75 13.25 -7.15
N CYS A 34 -7.54 12.86 -6.75
CA CYS A 34 -6.29 13.55 -7.13
C CYS A 34 -5.23 12.65 -7.80
N GLY A 35 -5.48 11.35 -7.91
CA GLY A 35 -4.54 10.37 -8.47
C GLY A 35 -3.37 10.01 -7.54
N ALA A 36 -3.23 10.66 -6.37
CA ALA A 36 -2.15 10.35 -5.43
C ALA A 36 -2.20 8.89 -4.99
N THR A 37 -1.04 8.22 -5.00
CA THR A 37 -0.91 6.80 -4.65
C THR A 37 0.09 6.65 -3.52
N GLY A 38 -0.28 5.90 -2.47
CA GLY A 38 0.56 5.70 -1.28
C GLY A 38 -0.12 4.85 -0.22
N CYS A 39 0.51 4.68 0.94
CA CYS A 39 -0.05 3.82 1.98
C CYS A 39 -1.17 4.49 2.79
N LYS A 40 -2.02 3.63 3.34
CA LYS A 40 -2.92 3.95 4.46
C LYS A 40 -2.23 3.60 5.78
N GLN A 41 -2.14 4.54 6.71
CA GLN A 41 -1.63 4.32 8.08
C GLN A 41 -2.65 4.73 9.13
N SER A 42 -2.48 4.26 10.37
CA SER A 42 -3.42 4.52 11.46
C SER A 42 -3.46 5.98 11.91
N ARG A 43 -2.35 6.69 11.77
CA ARG A 43 -2.21 8.12 12.09
C ARG A 43 -1.57 8.85 10.93
N ASP A 44 -1.78 10.14 10.87
CA ASP A 44 -1.17 11.02 9.88
C ASP A 44 0.35 11.04 10.05
N ASP A 45 1.05 11.18 8.92
CA ASP A 45 2.50 11.37 8.84
C ASP A 45 3.39 10.25 9.43
N LEU A 46 2.84 9.04 9.59
CA LEU A 46 3.61 7.88 10.09
C LEU A 46 4.56 7.29 9.05
N CYS A 47 4.25 7.47 7.76
CA CYS A 47 5.04 6.94 6.66
C CYS A 47 5.36 8.04 5.65
N SER A 48 6.56 8.03 5.07
CA SER A 48 6.99 9.02 4.06
C SER A 48 6.05 9.08 2.84
N ASP A 49 5.54 7.93 2.40
CA ASP A 49 4.61 7.80 1.26
C ASP A 49 3.16 7.57 1.71
N GLN A 50 2.79 8.13 2.85
CA GLN A 50 1.41 8.07 3.30
C GLN A 50 0.51 8.98 2.46
N VAL A 51 -0.55 8.41 1.90
CA VAL A 51 -1.59 9.16 1.21
C VAL A 51 -2.90 9.14 1.99
N PHE A 52 -3.15 8.10 2.79
CA PHE A 52 -4.38 7.97 3.55
C PHE A 52 -4.14 7.75 5.03
N ASN A 53 -5.08 8.20 5.86
CA ASN A 53 -5.18 7.79 7.25
C ASN A 53 -6.29 6.76 7.47
N VAL A 54 -6.51 6.33 8.71
CA VAL A 54 -7.52 5.31 9.06
C VAL A 54 -8.94 5.71 8.65
N LEU A 55 -9.23 7.01 8.62
CA LEU A 55 -10.53 7.59 8.24
C LEU A 55 -10.71 7.75 6.72
N GLU A 56 -9.79 7.21 5.92
CA GLU A 56 -9.81 7.31 4.45
C GLU A 56 -9.73 8.74 3.93
N HIS A 57 -9.17 9.62 4.75
CA HIS A 57 -8.86 11.00 4.39
C HIS A 57 -7.55 11.04 3.61
N CYS A 58 -7.59 11.61 2.40
CA CYS A 58 -6.44 11.79 1.55
C CYS A 58 -5.61 13.00 2.00
N LEU A 59 -4.41 12.75 2.50
CA LEU A 59 -3.50 13.78 3.01
C LEU A 59 -2.94 14.70 1.91
N LYS A 60 -3.15 14.37 0.62
CA LYS A 60 -2.67 15.17 -0.51
C LYS A 60 -3.69 16.19 -1.02
N CYS A 61 -4.97 15.90 -0.92
CA CYS A 61 -6.03 16.75 -1.50
C CYS A 61 -7.23 17.01 -0.58
N GLY A 62 -7.30 16.36 0.58
CA GLY A 62 -8.41 16.53 1.51
C GLY A 62 -9.65 15.66 1.26
N ALA A 63 -9.68 14.90 0.15
CA ALA A 63 -10.83 14.05 -0.17
C ALA A 63 -11.01 12.92 0.84
N ILE A 64 -12.26 12.59 1.19
CA ILE A 64 -12.62 11.51 2.13
C ILE A 64 -13.36 10.41 1.36
N GLY A 65 -13.06 9.14 1.66
CA GLY A 65 -13.76 8.00 1.06
C GLY A 65 -13.43 7.74 -0.41
N GLN A 66 -12.34 8.32 -0.92
CA GLN A 66 -11.87 8.15 -2.30
C GLN A 66 -10.68 7.20 -2.40
N ALA A 67 -10.50 6.33 -1.39
CA ALA A 67 -9.40 5.38 -1.33
C ALA A 67 -9.73 4.12 -2.13
N GLU A 68 -8.94 3.83 -3.15
CA GLU A 68 -9.04 2.60 -3.93
C GLU A 68 -7.82 1.72 -3.68
N PRO A 69 -7.97 0.47 -3.20
CA PRO A 69 -6.83 -0.40 -2.99
C PRO A 69 -6.19 -0.70 -4.34
N VAL A 70 -4.88 -0.42 -4.43
CA VAL A 70 -4.08 -0.91 -5.55
C VAL A 70 -3.97 -2.41 -5.34
N SER A 71 -4.52 -3.19 -6.28
CA SER A 71 -4.37 -4.64 -6.30
C SER A 71 -2.93 -5.01 -5.94
N ALA A 72 -2.77 -5.73 -4.83
CA ALA A 72 -1.56 -6.49 -4.60
C ALA A 72 -1.49 -7.47 -5.76
N GLY A 73 -0.61 -7.20 -6.73
CA GLY A 73 -0.62 -7.85 -8.03
C GLY A 73 -0.93 -9.35 -7.95
N ASP A 74 -1.71 -9.85 -8.90
CA ASP A 74 -2.33 -11.17 -8.88
C ASP A 74 -1.35 -12.31 -8.52
N TYR A 75 -1.19 -12.59 -7.22
CA TYR A 75 -0.54 -13.82 -6.80
C TYR A 75 -1.55 -14.96 -6.94
N ARG A 76 -1.59 -15.55 -8.14
CA ARG A 76 -2.27 -16.83 -8.36
C ARG A 76 -1.24 -17.92 -8.03
N PRO A 77 -1.39 -18.67 -6.92
CA PRO A 77 -0.55 -19.84 -6.72
C PRO A 77 -0.84 -20.80 -7.87
N HIS A 78 0.14 -21.01 -8.75
CA HIS A 78 0.09 -22.10 -9.70
C HIS A 78 0.16 -23.39 -8.86
N GLN A 79 -0.99 -23.97 -8.54
CA GLN A 79 -1.08 -25.21 -7.77
C GLN A 79 -0.66 -26.36 -8.68
N SER A 80 0.65 -26.54 -8.86
CA SER A 80 1.24 -27.63 -9.64
C SER A 80 1.25 -28.97 -8.89
N TRP A 81 0.39 -29.17 -7.88
CA TRP A 81 0.30 -30.40 -7.09
C TRP A 81 -1.00 -31.18 -7.33
N ALA A 82 -1.89 -30.66 -8.18
CA ALA A 82 -3.07 -31.39 -8.67
C ALA A 82 -2.78 -31.92 -10.08
N SER A 83 -1.99 -32.99 -10.18
CA SER A 83 -1.83 -33.81 -11.38
C SER A 83 -1.69 -35.25 -10.97
#